data_AF-A0A496YXL8-F1
#
_entry.id   AF-A0A496YXL8-F1
#
_cell.length_a   1.000
_cell.length_b   1.000
_cell.length_c   1.000
_cell.angle_alpha   90.00
_cell.angle_beta   90.00
_cell.angle_gamma   90.00
#
_symmetry.space_group_name_H-M   'P 1'
#
loop_
_entity.id
_entity.type
_entity.pdbx_description
1 polymer ?
#
loop_
_entity_poly.entity_id
_entity_poly.type
_entity_poly.pdbx_seq_one_letter_code
_entity_poly.pdbx_strand_id
1 'polypeptide(L)'
;MNESISHCLEKLLCKKIDFYNKLIHYLEEEQKCLITMDFHNLWQIATAKEKICSGIRTLREQIISTIEPEHGQLSFGTEGLLRKVPEKTMARLQNLRYMIIKQKLEIEYLRKQNMAFVEDTLRFLDDIISIIAYESTGTGGYNGKCRQTAPRPNIFFSREA
;
A
#
# COMPACT_ATOMS: atom_id res chain seq x y z
N MET A 1 2.03 -21.94 -23.42
CA MET A 1 2.12 -22.04 -21.94
C MET A 1 1.26 -23.23 -21.53
N ASN A 2 1.77 -24.15 -20.68
CA ASN A 2 0.98 -25.32 -20.27
C ASN A 2 -0.28 -24.88 -19.52
N GLU A 3 -1.40 -25.57 -19.73
CA GLU A 3 -2.70 -25.27 -19.13
C GLU A 3 -2.63 -25.22 -17.58
N SER A 4 -1.77 -26.07 -17.00
CA SER A 4 -1.44 -26.09 -15.57
C SER A 4 -0.81 -24.79 -15.05
N ILE A 5 0.09 -24.16 -15.82
CA ILE A 5 0.75 -22.89 -15.44
C ILE A 5 -0.27 -21.75 -15.48
N SER A 6 -1.15 -21.75 -16.47
CA SER A 6 -2.21 -20.73 -16.60
C SER A 6 -3.19 -20.80 -15.42
N HIS A 7 -3.57 -22.02 -15.00
CA HIS A 7 -4.41 -22.24 -13.83
C HIS A 7 -3.72 -21.85 -12.51
N CYS A 8 -2.42 -22.14 -12.36
CA CYS A 8 -1.64 -21.73 -11.19
C CYS A 8 -1.55 -20.20 -11.08
N LEU A 9 -1.23 -19.52 -12.19
CA LEU A 9 -1.14 -18.07 -12.25
C LEU A 9 -2.46 -17.41 -11.87
N GLU A 10 -3.58 -17.92 -12.36
CA GLU A 10 -4.88 -17.41 -12.01
C GLU A 10 -5.18 -17.51 -10.52
N LYS A 11 -4.90 -18.67 -9.91
CA LYS A 11 -5.07 -18.87 -8.47
C LYS A 11 -4.22 -17.87 -7.69
N LEU A 12 -3.00 -17.58 -8.15
CA LEU A 12 -2.14 -16.57 -7.53
C LEU A 12 -2.70 -15.15 -7.69
N LEU A 13 -3.24 -14.80 -8.86
CA LEU A 13 -3.87 -13.49 -9.09
C LEU A 13 -5.14 -13.30 -8.24
N CYS A 14 -5.99 -14.32 -8.10
CA CYS A 14 -7.15 -14.28 -7.22
C CYS A 14 -6.73 -14.07 -5.75
N LYS A 15 -5.72 -14.81 -5.27
CA LYS A 15 -5.16 -14.57 -3.93
C LYS A 15 -4.62 -13.15 -3.76
N LYS A 16 -4.03 -12.56 -4.80
CA LYS A 16 -3.58 -11.17 -4.78
C LYS A 16 -4.74 -10.19 -4.60
N ILE A 17 -5.84 -10.42 -5.31
CA ILE A 17 -7.07 -9.64 -5.20
C ILE A 17 -7.62 -9.72 -3.77
N ASP A 18 -7.61 -10.90 -3.15
CA ASP A 18 -8.05 -11.06 -1.76
C ASP A 18 -7.17 -10.28 -0.77
N PHE A 19 -5.85 -10.30 -0.96
CA PHE A 19 -4.95 -9.49 -0.14
C PHE A 19 -5.20 -7.99 -0.31
N TYR A 20 -5.46 -7.53 -1.54
CA TYR A 20 -5.78 -6.13 -1.80
C TYR A 20 -7.12 -5.72 -1.21
N ASN A 21 -8.16 -6.56 -1.30
CA ASN A 21 -9.44 -6.31 -0.64
C ASN A 21 -9.28 -6.21 0.88
N LYS A 22 -8.49 -7.10 1.49
CA LYS A 22 -8.19 -7.01 2.92
C LYS A 22 -7.45 -5.72 3.27
N LEU A 23 -6.49 -5.31 2.43
CA LEU A 23 -5.75 -4.07 2.65
C LEU A 23 -6.65 -2.84 2.56
N ILE A 24 -7.56 -2.79 1.57
CA ILE A 24 -8.57 -1.74 1.43
C ILE A 24 -9.40 -1.66 2.72
N HIS A 25 -9.93 -2.80 3.18
CA HIS A 25 -10.70 -2.86 4.43
C HIS A 25 -9.92 -2.30 5.63
N TYR A 26 -8.65 -2.67 5.80
CA TYR A 26 -7.83 -2.11 6.89
C TYR A 26 -7.55 -0.61 6.74
N LEU A 27 -7.49 -0.08 5.52
CA LEU A 27 -7.33 1.37 5.31
C LEU A 27 -8.62 2.13 5.63
N GLU A 28 -9.79 1.57 5.32
CA GLU A 28 -11.09 2.13 5.72
C GLU A 28 -11.27 2.10 7.25
N GLU A 29 -10.90 0.99 7.90
CA GLU A 29 -10.93 0.89 9.36
C GLU A 29 -9.93 1.84 10.02
N GLU A 30 -8.74 2.03 9.42
CA GLU A 30 -7.77 3.03 9.89
C GLU A 30 -8.39 4.43 9.84
N GLN A 31 -9.08 4.79 8.75
CA GLN A 31 -9.75 6.08 8.65
C GLN A 31 -10.74 6.30 9.79
N LYS A 32 -11.55 5.29 10.12
CA LYS A 32 -12.49 5.35 11.24
C LYS A 32 -11.77 5.53 12.58
N CYS A 33 -10.73 4.75 12.83
CA CYS A 33 -9.97 4.82 14.07
C CYS A 33 -9.24 6.16 14.22
N LEU A 34 -8.75 6.74 13.11
CA LEU A 34 -8.16 8.08 13.09
C LEU A 34 -9.19 9.14 13.49
N ILE A 35 -10.41 9.08 12.94
CA ILE A 35 -11.50 10.00 13.28
C ILE A 35 -11.91 9.87 14.75
N THR A 36 -11.98 8.65 15.29
CA THR A 36 -12.34 8.41 16.69
C THR A 36 -11.17 8.51 17.66
N MET A 37 -9.96 8.81 17.18
CA MET A 37 -8.71 8.81 17.96
C MET A 37 -8.48 7.50 18.76
N ASP A 38 -8.84 6.37 18.17
CA ASP A 38 -8.65 5.05 18.78
C ASP A 38 -7.24 4.51 18.51
N PHE A 39 -6.29 4.94 19.35
CA PHE A 39 -4.88 4.57 19.23
C PHE A 39 -4.62 3.08 19.42
N HIS A 40 -5.46 2.38 20.20
CA HIS A 40 -5.29 0.95 20.43
C HIS A 40 -5.58 0.16 19.16
N ASN A 41 -6.72 0.44 18.53
CA ASN A 41 -7.10 -0.21 17.28
C ASN A 41 -6.20 0.22 16.11
N LEU A 42 -5.71 1.47 16.09
CA LEU A 42 -4.71 1.90 15.11
C LEU A 42 -3.44 1.05 15.13
N TRP A 43 -2.95 0.70 16.33
CA TRP A 43 -1.76 -0.16 16.46
C TRP A 43 -2.01 -1.59 15.94
N GLN A 44 -3.18 -2.15 16.24
CA GLN A 44 -3.58 -3.45 15.72
C GLN A 44 -3.69 -3.44 14.19
N ILE A 45 -4.31 -2.41 13.63
CA ILE A 45 -4.48 -2.22 12.19
C ILE A 45 -3.11 -2.05 11.51
N ALA A 46 -2.19 -1.27 12.09
CA ALA A 46 -0.83 -1.11 11.55
C ALA A 46 -0.10 -2.46 11.45
N THR A 47 -0.19 -3.28 12.50
CA THR A 47 0.40 -4.62 12.53
C THR A 47 -0.24 -5.56 11.50
N ALA A 48 -1.57 -5.48 11.33
CA ALA A 48 -2.29 -6.29 10.35
C ALA A 48 -1.96 -5.90 8.90
N LYS A 49 -1.84 -4.60 8.61
CA LYS A 49 -1.39 -4.07 7.31
C LYS A 49 0.01 -4.57 6.96
N GLU A 50 0.94 -4.58 7.91
CA GLU A 50 2.30 -5.08 7.68
C GLU A 50 2.32 -6.57 7.29
N LYS A 51 1.53 -7.40 7.98
CA LYS A 51 1.36 -8.83 7.64
C LYS A 51 0.77 -9.03 6.24
N ILE A 52 -0.16 -8.18 5.82
CA ILE A 52 -0.71 -8.26 4.47
C ILE A 52 0.32 -7.82 3.44
N CYS A 53 1.06 -6.74 3.71
CA CYS A 53 2.12 -6.27 2.83
C CYS A 53 3.22 -7.32 2.62
N SER A 54 3.63 -8.04 3.68
CA SER A 54 4.56 -9.17 3.55
C SER A 54 3.95 -10.34 2.78
N GLY A 55 2.67 -10.65 2.99
CA GLY A 55 1.91 -11.62 2.18
C GLY A 55 1.87 -11.26 0.68
N ILE A 56 1.69 -9.98 0.34
CA ILE A 56 1.72 -9.49 -1.04
C ILE A 56 3.12 -9.63 -1.65
N ARG A 57 4.18 -9.37 -0.88
CA ARG A 57 5.58 -9.53 -1.34
C ARG A 57 5.89 -10.99 -1.66
N THR A 58 5.60 -11.90 -0.74
CA THR A 58 5.81 -13.34 -0.94
C THR A 58 4.98 -13.87 -2.12
N LEU A 59 3.75 -13.40 -2.28
CA LEU A 59 2.91 -13.77 -3.42
C LEU A 59 3.47 -13.22 -4.75
N ARG A 60 4.06 -12.02 -4.75
CA ARG A 60 4.74 -11.48 -5.94
C ARG A 60 5.94 -12.35 -6.32
N GLU A 61 6.73 -12.78 -5.35
CA GLU A 61 7.86 -13.70 -5.58
C GLU A 61 7.38 -15.05 -6.14
N GLN A 62 6.29 -15.61 -5.61
CA GLN A 62 5.68 -16.85 -6.14
C GLN A 62 5.18 -16.69 -7.58
N ILE A 63 4.59 -15.54 -7.91
CA ILE A 63 4.16 -15.24 -9.28
C ILE A 63 5.37 -15.20 -10.21
N ILE A 64 6.44 -14.50 -9.82
CA ILE A 64 7.67 -14.40 -10.62
C ILE A 64 8.29 -15.78 -10.83
N SER A 65 8.44 -16.59 -9.77
CA SER A 65 9.04 -17.93 -9.88
C SER A 65 8.19 -18.92 -10.69
N THR A 66 6.86 -18.73 -10.74
CA THR A 66 5.96 -19.55 -11.57
C THR A 66 6.06 -19.19 -13.06
N ILE A 67 6.43 -17.95 -13.38
CA ILE A 67 6.50 -17.44 -14.76
C ILE A 67 7.91 -17.65 -15.34
N GLU A 68 8.95 -17.46 -14.52
CA GLU A 68 10.36 -17.57 -14.90
C GLU A 68 11.13 -18.40 -13.87
N PRO A 69 11.12 -19.74 -13.98
CA PRO A 69 11.89 -20.59 -13.08
C PRO A 69 13.42 -20.47 -13.28
N GLU A 70 13.88 -19.98 -14.44
CA GLU A 70 15.31 -19.98 -14.80
C GLU A 70 15.99 -18.62 -14.82
N HIS A 71 15.27 -17.49 -14.81
CA HIS A 71 15.90 -16.17 -14.90
C HIS A 71 15.42 -15.31 -13.73
N GLY A 72 16.21 -15.31 -12.66
CA GLY A 72 16.15 -14.25 -11.68
C GLY A 72 16.43 -12.93 -12.39
N GLN A 73 15.52 -11.98 -12.21
CA GLN A 73 15.58 -10.58 -12.63
C GLN A 73 14.97 -10.16 -13.99
N LEU A 74 13.93 -9.34 -13.80
CA LEU A 74 13.61 -8.07 -14.48
C LEU A 74 12.67 -8.15 -15.69
N SER A 75 11.53 -7.47 -15.50
CA SER A 75 10.65 -6.93 -16.52
C SER A 75 10.10 -7.87 -17.60
N PHE A 76 9.58 -9.06 -17.25
CA PHE A 76 8.49 -9.61 -18.05
C PHE A 76 7.25 -8.72 -17.85
N GLY A 77 7.18 -7.65 -18.65
CA GLY A 77 6.01 -6.81 -18.76
C GLY A 77 4.81 -7.71 -18.95
N THR A 78 3.76 -7.50 -18.16
CA THR A 78 2.51 -8.27 -18.16
C THR A 78 1.91 -8.50 -19.56
N GLU A 79 2.35 -7.72 -20.55
CA GLU A 79 2.02 -7.82 -21.96
C GLU A 79 2.65 -9.03 -22.68
N GLY A 80 3.91 -9.38 -22.37
CA GLY A 80 4.59 -10.55 -22.95
C GLY A 80 3.96 -11.88 -22.51
N LEU A 81 3.34 -11.87 -21.33
CA LEU A 81 2.67 -13.02 -20.74
C LEU A 81 1.30 -13.28 -21.38
N LEU A 82 0.56 -12.21 -21.68
CA LEU A 82 -0.75 -12.29 -22.34
C LEU A 82 -0.66 -12.85 -23.77
N ARG A 83 0.47 -12.67 -24.47
CA ARG A 83 0.67 -13.20 -25.84
C ARG A 83 0.84 -14.73 -25.90
N LYS A 84 1.18 -15.39 -24.79
CA LYS A 84 1.47 -16.85 -24.74
C LYS A 84 0.33 -17.68 -24.15
N VAL A 85 -0.80 -17.05 -23.83
CA VAL A 85 -1.95 -17.67 -23.17
C VAL A 85 -3.07 -17.92 -24.18
N PRO A 86 -3.77 -19.07 -24.12
CA PRO A 86 -4.94 -19.33 -24.97
C PRO A 86 -6.01 -18.23 -24.86
N GLU A 87 -6.65 -17.84 -25.96
CA GLU A 87 -7.65 -16.75 -26.00
C GLU A 87 -8.74 -16.88 -24.94
N LYS A 88 -9.18 -18.11 -24.66
CA LYS A 88 -10.23 -18.41 -23.67
C LYS A 88 -9.81 -18.06 -22.24
N THR A 89 -8.52 -18.18 -21.91
CA THR A 89 -7.96 -17.84 -20.60
C THR A 89 -7.46 -16.39 -20.56
N MET A 90 -7.16 -15.80 -21.72
CA MET A 90 -6.71 -14.42 -21.86
C MET A 90 -7.74 -13.41 -21.35
N ALA A 91 -9.03 -13.57 -21.71
CA ALA A 91 -10.10 -12.68 -21.23
C ALA A 91 -10.23 -12.70 -19.70
N ARG A 92 -10.12 -13.88 -19.09
CA ARG A 92 -10.19 -14.04 -17.62
C ARG A 92 -9.01 -13.38 -16.91
N LEU A 93 -7.79 -13.59 -17.41
CA LEU A 93 -6.59 -12.95 -16.87
C LEU A 93 -6.60 -11.43 -17.05
N GLN A 94 -7.14 -10.92 -18.16
CA GLN A 94 -7.31 -9.49 -18.38
C GLN A 94 -8.27 -8.87 -17.36
N ASN A 95 -9.40 -9.52 -17.08
CA ASN A 95 -10.33 -9.07 -16.03
C ASN A 95 -9.65 -9.03 -14.66
N LEU A 96 -8.91 -10.07 -14.28
CA LEU A 96 -8.17 -10.11 -13.02
C LEU A 96 -7.12 -8.99 -12.95
N ARG A 97 -6.41 -8.73 -14.05
CA ARG A 97 -5.46 -7.61 -14.15
C ARG A 97 -6.15 -6.27 -13.96
N TYR A 98 -7.29 -6.06 -14.59
CA TYR A 98 -8.07 -4.82 -14.44
C TYR A 98 -8.52 -4.61 -12.99
N MET A 99 -9.03 -5.66 -12.33
CA MET A 99 -9.38 -5.61 -10.91
C MET A 99 -8.19 -5.23 -10.03
N ILE A 100 -7.03 -5.85 -10.25
CA ILE A 100 -5.79 -5.54 -9.53
C ILE A 100 -5.38 -4.07 -9.72
N ILE A 101 -5.52 -3.53 -10.94
CA ILE A 101 -5.21 -2.11 -11.22
C ILE A 101 -6.18 -1.20 -10.45
N LYS A 102 -7.48 -1.49 -10.53
CA LYS A 102 -8.51 -0.73 -9.81
C LYS A 102 -8.24 -0.70 -8.31
N GLN A 103 -7.99 -1.85 -7.70
CA GLN A 103 -7.69 -1.96 -6.27
C GLN A 103 -6.43 -1.20 -5.87
N LYS A 104 -5.38 -1.19 -6.70
CA LYS A 104 -4.18 -0.38 -6.43
C LYS A 104 -4.47 1.10 -6.39
N LEU A 105 -5.29 1.60 -7.32
CA LEU A 105 -5.68 3.01 -7.34
C LEU A 105 -6.47 3.37 -6.08
N GLU A 106 -7.38 2.49 -5.66
CA GLU A 106 -8.17 2.65 -4.44
C GLU A 106 -7.31 2.63 -3.16
N ILE A 107 -6.37 1.69 -3.06
CA ILE A 107 -5.38 1.64 -1.97
C ILE A 107 -4.57 2.94 -1.90
N GLU A 108 -4.07 3.45 -3.03
CA GLU A 108 -3.31 4.71 -3.06
C GLU A 108 -4.17 5.91 -2.66
N TYR A 109 -5.43 5.94 -3.08
CA TYR A 109 -6.37 6.98 -2.69
C TYR A 109 -6.60 6.99 -1.17
N LEU A 110 -6.99 5.84 -0.59
CA LEU A 110 -7.23 5.71 0.85
C LEU A 110 -5.98 6.02 1.67
N ARG A 111 -4.80 5.54 1.23
CA ARG A 111 -3.53 5.83 1.90
C ARG A 111 -3.24 7.33 1.96
N LYS A 112 -3.48 8.05 0.86
CA LYS A 112 -3.29 9.51 0.82
C LYS A 112 -4.26 10.24 1.74
N GLN A 113 -5.51 9.81 1.79
CA GLN A 113 -6.49 10.38 2.71
C GLN A 113 -6.10 10.18 4.18
N ASN A 114 -5.75 8.95 4.56
CA ASN A 114 -5.36 8.65 5.93
C ASN A 114 -4.10 9.44 6.34
N MET A 115 -3.13 9.57 5.43
CA MET A 115 -1.92 10.37 5.69
C MET A 115 -2.24 11.85 5.88
N ALA A 116 -3.07 12.43 5.00
CA ALA A 116 -3.47 13.83 5.13
C ALA A 116 -4.19 14.09 6.46
N PHE A 117 -5.09 13.18 6.87
CA PHE A 117 -5.77 13.27 8.16
C PHE A 117 -4.79 13.26 9.34
N VAL A 118 -3.79 12.37 9.33
CA VAL A 118 -2.76 12.31 10.37
C VAL A 118 -1.95 13.60 10.40
N GLU A 119 -1.54 14.12 9.25
CA GLU A 119 -0.78 15.37 9.16
C GLU A 119 -1.58 16.57 9.71
N ASP A 120 -2.85 16.68 9.35
CA ASP A 120 -3.75 17.73 9.84
C ASP A 120 -3.98 17.62 11.35
N THR A 121 -4.17 16.39 11.86
CA THR A 121 -4.37 16.13 13.29
C THR A 121 -3.12 16.50 14.10
N LEU A 122 -1.93 16.12 13.62
CA LEU A 122 -0.67 16.47 14.29
C LEU A 122 -0.43 17.98 14.28
N ARG A 123 -0.73 18.67 13.18
CA ARG A 123 -0.64 20.13 13.10
C ARG A 123 -1.58 20.80 14.11
N PHE A 124 -2.82 20.33 14.21
CA PHE A 124 -3.78 20.84 15.19
C PHE A 124 -3.27 20.66 16.63
N LEU A 125 -2.70 19.48 16.96
CA LEU A 125 -2.11 19.24 18.28
C LEU A 125 -0.92 20.16 18.56
N ASP A 126 -0.04 20.39 17.59
CA ASP A 126 1.08 21.32 17.72
C ASP A 126 0.60 22.76 17.98
N ASP A 127 -0.48 23.20 17.32
CA ASP A 127 -1.08 24.51 17.52
C ASP A 127 -1.66 24.66 18.94
N ILE A 128 -2.37 23.64 19.44
CA ILE A 128 -2.91 23.62 20.81
C ILE A 128 -1.79 23.63 21.86
N ILE A 129 -0.75 22.82 21.67
CA ILE A 129 0.43 22.81 22.55
C ILE A 129 1.11 24.17 22.56
N SER A 130 1.20 24.84 21.40
CA SER A 130 1.79 26.16 21.29
C SER A 130 1.00 27.23 22.06
N ILE A 131 -0.34 27.17 22.02
CA ILE A 131 -1.21 28.07 22.80
C ILE A 131 -1.02 27.84 24.30
N ILE A 132 -1.11 26.59 24.75
CA ILE A 132 -0.95 26.24 26.18
C ILE A 132 0.44 26.64 26.68
N ALA A 133 1.49 26.36 25.90
CA ALA A 133 2.85 26.72 26.24
C ALA A 133 3.01 28.24 26.37
N TYR A 134 2.43 29.02 25.44
CA TYR A 134 2.48 30.49 25.48
C TYR A 134 1.80 31.08 26.72
N GLU A 135 0.67 30.53 27.15
CA GLU A 135 -0.01 30.98 28.37
C GLU A 135 0.76 30.62 29.66
N SER A 136 1.50 29.50 29.64
CA SER A 136 2.25 29.01 30.81
C SER A 136 3.60 29.68 31.03
N THR A 137 4.23 30.23 29.98
CA THR A 137 5.55 30.86 30.04
C THR A 137 5.49 32.26 29.43
N GLY A 138 5.16 33.27 30.24
CA GLY A 138 5.17 34.69 29.83
C GLY A 138 6.49 35.20 29.22
N THR A 139 7.55 34.41 29.21
CA THR A 139 8.80 34.62 28.47
C THR A 139 9.39 33.28 28.02
N GLY A 140 9.00 32.75 26.86
CA GLY A 140 9.69 31.61 26.24
C GLY A 140 8.74 30.68 25.48
N GLY A 141 8.38 31.07 24.26
CA GLY A 141 7.51 30.30 23.38
C GLY A 141 8.11 28.96 22.94
N TYR A 142 7.25 27.97 22.75
CA TYR A 142 7.57 26.65 22.22
C TYR A 142 8.36 26.76 20.91
N ASN A 143 9.64 26.39 20.93
CA ASN A 143 10.50 26.43 19.75
C ASN A 143 10.26 25.16 18.94
N GLY A 144 9.31 25.22 17.99
CA GLY A 144 8.89 24.12 17.09
C GLY A 144 9.98 23.56 16.14
N LYS A 145 11.25 23.64 16.52
CA LYS A 145 12.42 23.15 15.76
C LYS A 145 12.62 21.64 15.82
N CYS A 146 11.62 20.85 16.22
CA CYS A 146 11.67 19.38 16.12
C CYS A 146 11.39 18.84 14.71
N ARG A 147 11.23 19.69 13.68
CA ARG A 147 11.34 19.27 12.28
C ARG A 147 12.51 19.96 11.60
N GLN A 148 13.72 19.61 12.03
CA GLN A 148 14.87 19.79 11.16
C GLN A 148 14.89 18.70 10.08
N THR A 149 14.89 19.19 8.83
CA THR A 149 15.22 18.56 7.56
C THR A 149 14.04 18.08 6.70
N ALA A 150 14.03 18.64 5.50
CA ALA A 150 13.13 18.47 4.37
C ALA A 150 12.72 17.01 4.11
N PRO A 151 11.59 16.78 3.41
CA PRO A 151 11.24 15.46 2.91
C PRO A 151 12.41 14.96 2.04
N ARG A 152 13.17 13.99 2.55
CA ARG A 152 14.13 13.27 1.71
C ARG A 152 13.32 12.67 0.56
N PRO A 153 13.75 12.83 -0.70
CA PRO A 153 13.08 12.15 -1.80
C PRO A 153 13.10 10.65 -1.49
N ASN A 154 11.94 9.99 -1.55
CA ASN A 154 11.86 8.54 -1.44
C ASN A 154 12.69 7.94 -2.58
N ILE A 155 13.90 7.48 -2.27
CA ILE A 155 14.79 6.76 -3.19
C ILE A 155 14.20 5.38 -3.56
N PHE A 156 13.03 5.00 -3.03
CA PHE A 156 12.39 3.71 -3.30
C PHE A 156 11.59 3.62 -4.60
N PHE A 157 11.48 4.70 -5.38
CA PHE A 157 10.82 4.68 -6.69
C PHE A 157 11.67 5.40 -7.74
N SER A 158 12.79 4.80 -8.12
CA SER A 158 13.52 5.16 -9.34
C SER A 158 13.83 3.93 -10.16
N ARG A 159 13.27 3.93 -11.39
CA ARG A 159 13.63 3.16 -12.58
C ARG A 159 13.41 1.65 -12.57
N GLU A 160 12.36 1.25 -13.29
CA GLU A 160 12.55 0.42 -14.49
C GLU A 160 11.90 1.18 -15.65
N ALA A 161 12.76 1.61 -16.57
CA ALA A 161 12.41 1.94 -17.95
C ALA A 161 12.74 0.70 -18.80
#